data_AF-A0A7G8V5R6-F1
#
_entry.id   AF-A0A7G8V5R6-F1
#
_cell.length_a   1.000
_cell.length_b   1.000
_cell.length_c   1.000
_cell.angle_alpha   90.00
_cell.angle_beta   90.00
_cell.angle_gamma   90.00
#
_symmetry.space_group_name_H-M   'P 1'
#
loop_
_entity.id
_entity.type
_entity.pdbx_description
1 polymer ?
#
loop_
_entity_poly.entity_id
_entity_poly.type
_entity_poly.pdbx_seq_one_letter_code
_entity_poly.pdbx_strand_id
1 'polypeptide(L)'
;MINFSSWNEEEIRSIQVPVLVSIGDQDVVRPEAAVELYRLLPKGRLAIFSGGHGECLGKIMTVGPGTKGKADFFVTMIREFLG
;
A
#
# COMPACT_ATOMS: atom_id res chain seq x y z
N MET A 1 1.50 -11.50 19.43
CA MET A 1 2.94 -11.17 19.32
C MET A 1 3.36 -10.59 20.66
N ILE A 2 4.08 -11.34 21.50
CA ILE A 2 4.27 -10.99 22.93
C ILE A 2 5.38 -9.93 23.14
N ASN A 3 6.29 -9.78 22.18
CA ASN A 3 7.46 -8.89 22.29
C ASN A 3 7.65 -7.95 21.07
N PHE A 4 6.61 -7.75 20.26
CA PHE A 4 6.69 -6.80 19.16
C PHE A 4 6.34 -5.40 19.64
N SER A 5 7.30 -4.49 19.58
CA SER A 5 7.06 -3.05 19.73
C SER A 5 6.88 -2.45 18.35
N SER A 6 5.74 -1.80 18.12
CA SER A 6 5.51 -1.03 16.90
C SER A 6 6.48 0.15 16.82
N TRP A 7 6.70 0.67 15.60
CA TRP A 7 7.40 1.93 15.41
C TRP A 7 6.65 3.08 16.06
N ASN A 8 7.38 4.01 16.66
CA ASN A 8 6.79 5.26 17.12
C ASN A 8 6.59 6.21 15.91
N GLU A 9 5.70 7.18 16.08
CA GLU A 9 5.38 8.10 14.97
C GLU A 9 6.55 9.00 14.57
N GLU A 10 7.47 9.33 15.49
CA GLU A 10 8.66 10.14 15.20
C GLU A 10 9.62 9.39 14.26
N GLU A 11 9.77 8.07 14.44
CA GLU A 11 10.54 7.21 13.53
C GLU A 11 9.94 7.23 12.13
N ILE A 12 8.62 7.15 11.99
CA ILE A 12 7.94 7.20 10.69
C ILE A 12 8.11 8.59 10.05
N ARG A 13 7.94 9.67 10.84
CA ARG A 13 8.14 11.06 10.39
C ARG A 13 9.58 11.35 9.98
N SER A 14 10.55 10.58 10.48
CA SER A 14 11.96 10.73 10.13
C SER A 14 12.31 10.26 8.70
N ILE A 15 11.41 9.53 8.03
CA ILE A 15 11.63 9.01 6.68
C ILE A 15 11.59 10.15 5.65
N GLN A 16 12.76 10.56 5.15
CA GLN A 16 12.91 11.69 4.23
C GLN A 16 12.84 11.33 2.73
N VAL A 17 12.81 10.04 2.40
CA VAL A 17 12.69 9.54 1.02
C VAL A 17 11.21 9.47 0.59
N PRO A 18 10.90 9.52 -0.71
CA PRO A 18 9.54 9.25 -1.18
C PRO A 18 9.09 7.85 -0.74
N VAL A 19 7.86 7.74 -0.23
CA VAL A 19 7.25 6.46 0.17
C VAL A 19 5.88 6.33 -0.44
N LEU A 20 5.57 5.16 -1.00
CA LEU A 20 4.25 4.82 -1.49
C LEU A 20 3.58 3.85 -0.50
N VAL A 21 2.49 4.30 0.11
CA VAL A 21 1.57 3.44 0.87
C VAL A 21 0.53 2.93 -0.11
N SER A 22 0.43 1.61 -0.27
CA SER A 22 -0.49 0.97 -1.20
C SER A 22 -1.23 -0.18 -0.53
N ILE A 23 -2.57 -0.16 -0.58
CA ILE A 23 -3.44 -1.19 0.02
C ILE A 23 -4.64 -1.53 -0.87
N GLY A 24 -5.29 -2.67 -0.60
CA GLY A 24 -6.64 -2.95 -1.08
C GLY A 24 -7.71 -2.40 -0.13
N ASP A 25 -8.86 -1.98 -0.64
CA ASP A 25 -10.00 -1.49 0.15
C ASP A 25 -10.75 -2.60 0.92
N GLN A 26 -10.53 -3.86 0.52
CA GLN A 26 -11.01 -5.07 1.21
C GLN A 26 -9.84 -5.90 1.79
N ASP A 27 -8.70 -5.26 2.06
CA ASP A 27 -7.57 -5.90 2.77
C ASP A 27 -7.86 -5.99 4.29
N VAL A 28 -7.03 -6.73 5.02
CA VAL A 28 -7.05 -6.79 6.49
C VAL A 28 -6.72 -5.42 7.08
N VAL A 29 -5.80 -4.68 6.44
CA VAL A 29 -5.49 -3.29 6.80
C VAL A 29 -6.60 -2.39 6.27
N ARG A 30 -7.23 -1.64 7.17
CA ARG A 30 -8.30 -0.71 6.80
C ARG A 30 -7.77 0.54 6.10
N PRO A 31 -8.55 1.16 5.19
CA PRO A 31 -8.21 2.44 4.58
C PRO A 31 -7.81 3.54 5.57
N GLU A 32 -8.49 3.62 6.71
CA GLU A 32 -8.22 4.64 7.73
C GLU A 32 -6.80 4.50 8.32
N ALA A 33 -6.36 3.26 8.56
CA ALA A 33 -5.01 2.98 9.05
C ALA A 33 -3.93 3.32 8.02
N ALA A 34 -4.21 3.08 6.72
CA ALA A 34 -3.30 3.50 5.66
C ALA A 34 -3.23 5.03 5.51
N VAL A 35 -4.35 5.73 5.69
CA VAL A 35 -4.39 7.20 5.71
C VAL A 35 -3.62 7.77 6.90
N GLU A 36 -3.75 7.16 8.08
CA GLU A 36 -2.99 7.53 9.27
C GLU A 36 -1.49 7.43 9.02
N LEU A 37 -1.02 6.29 8.52
CA LEU A 37 0.40 6.09 8.16
C LEU A 37 0.87 7.08 7.10
N TYR A 38 0.10 7.26 6.03
CA TYR A 38 0.41 8.21 4.95
C TYR A 38 0.60 9.63 5.47
N ARG A 39 -0.24 10.09 6.41
CA ARG A 39 -0.15 11.43 7.00
C ARG A 39 1.12 11.66 7.84
N LEU A 40 1.75 10.59 8.33
CA LEU A 40 3.02 10.69 9.05
C LEU A 40 4.23 10.83 8.12
N LEU A 41 4.11 10.41 6.86
CA LEU A 41 5.21 10.39 5.90
C LEU A 41 5.34 11.75 5.19
N PRO A 42 6.44 12.53 5.38
CA PRO A 42 6.57 13.88 4.82
C PRO A 42 6.49 13.93 3.29
N LYS A 43 6.93 12.86 2.63
CA LYS A 43 6.88 12.67 1.17
C LYS A 43 6.07 11.43 0.79
N GLY A 44 5.07 11.12 1.60
CA GLY A 44 4.16 10.01 1.36
C GLY A 44 3.33 10.21 0.10
N ARG A 45 2.98 9.11 -0.57
CA ARG A 45 1.90 8.98 -1.55
C ARG A 45 1.00 7.83 -1.11
N LEU A 46 -0.29 7.92 -1.39
CA LEU A 46 -1.28 6.89 -1.02
C LEU A 46 -2.02 6.41 -2.27
N ALA A 47 -2.11 5.08 -2.42
CA ALA A 47 -2.93 4.43 -3.43
C ALA A 47 -3.82 3.36 -2.77
N ILE A 48 -5.13 3.44 -3.00
CA ILE A 48 -6.09 2.44 -2.51
C ILE A 48 -6.71 1.77 -3.73
N PHE A 49 -6.59 0.45 -3.79
CA PHE A 49 -7.07 -0.38 -4.88
C PHE A 49 -8.37 -1.07 -4.51
N SER A 50 -9.28 -1.24 -5.48
CA SER A 50 -10.43 -2.13 -5.30
C SER A 50 -9.97 -3.58 -5.22
N GLY A 51 -10.30 -4.28 -4.13
CA GLY A 51 -10.02 -5.70 -3.96
C GLY A 51 -9.31 -6.04 -2.66
N GLY A 52 -9.06 -7.34 -2.49
CA GLY A 52 -8.45 -7.90 -1.29
C GLY A 52 -6.92 -7.96 -1.33
N HIS A 53 -6.37 -8.63 -0.32
CA HIS A 53 -4.92 -8.74 -0.12
C HIS A 53 -4.18 -9.35 -1.33
N GLY A 54 -3.34 -8.53 -1.97
CA GLY A 54 -2.50 -8.92 -3.10
C GLY A 54 -3.23 -9.01 -4.45
N GLU A 55 -4.51 -8.66 -4.53
CA GLU A 55 -5.29 -8.73 -5.77
C GLU A 55 -4.78 -7.74 -6.82
N CYS A 56 -4.44 -6.51 -6.41
CA CYS A 56 -3.81 -5.53 -7.29
C CYS A 56 -2.42 -5.96 -7.79
N LEU A 57 -1.76 -6.90 -7.10
CA LEU A 57 -0.47 -7.46 -7.50
C LEU A 57 -0.59 -8.62 -8.50
N GLY A 58 -1.81 -9.09 -8.77
CA GLY A 58 -2.04 -10.30 -9.55
C GLY A 58 -1.69 -11.59 -8.79
N LYS A 59 -1.87 -11.62 -7.46
CA LYS A 59 -1.64 -12.82 -6.65
C LYS A 59 -2.40 -14.02 -7.22
N ILE A 60 -1.73 -15.16 -7.38
CA ILE A 60 -2.28 -16.35 -8.05
C ILE A 60 -3.58 -16.87 -7.41
N MET A 61 -3.76 -16.69 -6.10
CA MET A 61 -4.98 -17.09 -5.38
C MET A 61 -6.15 -16.10 -5.55
N THR A 62 -5.94 -15.00 -6.27
CA THR A 62 -6.93 -13.92 -6.51
C THR A 62 -7.26 -13.77 -8.00
N VAL A 63 -6.91 -14.78 -8.80
CA VAL A 63 -7.11 -14.77 -10.25
C VAL A 63 -8.60 -14.89 -10.57
N GLY A 64 -9.12 -13.87 -11.25
CA GLY A 64 -10.48 -13.80 -11.76
C GLY A 64 -10.58 -12.79 -12.91
N PRO A 65 -11.79 -12.50 -13.39
CA PRO A 65 -12.01 -11.49 -14.42
C PRO A 65 -11.47 -10.13 -13.96
N GLY A 66 -10.62 -9.51 -14.78
CA GLY A 66 -10.04 -8.18 -14.49
C GLY A 66 -8.75 -8.17 -13.66
N THR A 67 -8.31 -9.30 -13.07
CA THR A 67 -7.07 -9.37 -12.28
C THR A 67 -5.84 -8.89 -13.06
N LYS A 68 -5.72 -9.26 -14.34
CA LYS A 68 -4.62 -8.82 -15.21
C LYS A 68 -4.60 -7.29 -15.37
N GLY A 69 -5.75 -6.67 -15.61
CA GLY A 69 -5.83 -5.21 -15.77
C GLY A 69 -5.45 -4.46 -14.49
N LYS A 70 -5.85 -4.98 -13.32
CA LYS A 70 -5.43 -4.43 -12.02
C LYS A 70 -3.91 -4.53 -11.83
N ALA A 71 -3.32 -5.67 -12.18
CA ALA A 71 -1.87 -5.88 -12.10
C ALA A 71 -1.09 -4.97 -13.07
N ASP A 72 -1.54 -4.86 -14.31
CA ASP A 72 -0.91 -3.99 -15.32
C ASP A 72 -0.96 -2.50 -14.88
N PHE A 73 -2.09 -2.07 -14.31
CA PHE A 73 -2.22 -0.73 -13.76
C PHE A 73 -1.30 -0.51 -12.54
N PHE A 74 -1.24 -1.48 -11.62
CA PHE A 74 -0.34 -1.42 -10.47
C PHE A 74 1.13 -1.32 -10.88
N VAL A 75 1.56 -2.10 -11.87
CA VAL A 75 2.92 -2.03 -12.44
C VAL A 75 3.19 -0.66 -13.05
N THR A 76 2.23 -0.09 -13.78
CA THR A 76 2.35 1.26 -14.36
C THR A 76 2.54 2.31 -13.26
N MET A 77 1.72 2.26 -12.21
CA MET A 77 1.80 3.17 -11.08
C MET A 77 3.14 3.06 -10.32
N ILE A 78 3.68 1.85 -10.12
CA ILE A 78 5.04 1.69 -9.54
C ILE A 78 6.09 2.33 -10.43
N ARG A 79 6.04 2.13 -11.75
CA ARG A 79 7.01 2.74 -12.68
C ARG A 79 6.96 4.27 -12.59
N GLU A 80 5.78 4.85 -12.58
CA GLU A 80 5.62 6.30 -12.38
C GLU A 80 6.14 6.78 -11.01
N PHE A 81 6.00 5.96 -9.97
CA PHE A 81 6.53 6.28 -8.64
C PHE A 81 8.06 6.28 -8.61
N LEU A 82 8.69 5.33 -9.31
CA LEU A 82 10.15 5.14 -9.33
C LEU A 82 10.88 6.11 -10.27
N GLY A 83 10.17 6.74 -11.22
CA GLY A 83 10.77 7.59 -12.27
C GLY A 83 11.46 6.78 -13.35
#